data_AF-A0AA38LBT4-F1
#
_entry.id   AF-A0AA38LBT4-F1
#
_cell.length_a   1.000
_cell.length_b   1.000
_cell.length_c   1.000
_cell.angle_alpha   90.00
_cell.angle_beta   90.00
_cell.angle_gamma   90.00
#
_symmetry.space_group_name_H-M   'P 1'
#
loop_
_entity.id
_entity.type
_entity.pdbx_description
1 polymer ?
#
loop_
_entity_poly.entity_id
_entity_poly.type
_entity_poly.pdbx_seq_one_letter_code
_entity_poly.pdbx_strand_id
1 'polypeptide(L)'
;MASAMMVSMASSISSLRNTSSVQNSSISHSNSVVQAFKSSSTSLTFPAATRKERSQRKSAGIKVYCMKTWSPLNNRKYETLSYLPPLTQESIVKEIDYIVLKGWIPCLEFDAVGEIHRDNSKFPGYYDG
;
A
#
# COMPACT_ATOMS: atom_id res chain seq x y z
N MET A 1 -14.33 3.75 56.59
CA MET A 1 -13.27 2.72 56.57
C MET A 1 -13.33 2.08 55.18
N ALA A 2 -12.43 2.19 54.21
CA ALA A 2 -11.17 2.89 53.89
C ALA A 2 -11.21 3.13 52.33
N SER A 3 -10.80 4.24 51.68
CA SER A 3 -9.45 4.81 51.39
C SER A 3 -8.43 3.75 50.95
N ALA A 4 -7.63 3.81 49.87
CA ALA A 4 -7.33 4.74 48.76
C ALA A 4 -6.39 4.01 47.75
N MET A 5 -5.88 4.75 46.75
CA MET A 5 -4.65 4.58 45.92
C MET A 5 -4.91 4.18 44.44
N MET A 6 -4.94 5.10 43.46
CA MET A 6 -3.83 5.82 42.78
C MET A 6 -2.70 4.92 42.26
N VAL A 7 -2.64 4.71 40.94
CA VAL A 7 -1.38 4.72 40.15
C VAL A 7 -1.67 5.35 38.78
N SER A 8 -1.13 6.55 38.58
CA SER A 8 -0.86 7.17 37.29
C SER A 8 0.55 6.79 36.87
N MET A 9 0.80 6.50 35.60
CA MET A 9 2.16 6.43 35.06
C MET A 9 2.18 7.03 33.66
N ALA A 10 2.89 8.15 33.54
CA ALA A 10 3.16 8.90 32.33
C ALA A 10 4.48 8.45 31.70
N SER A 11 4.60 8.56 30.38
CA SER A 11 5.89 8.78 29.70
C SER A 11 5.72 9.22 28.22
N SER A 12 5.73 10.55 28.06
CA SER A 12 6.54 11.39 27.17
C SER A 12 6.92 11.04 25.71
N ILE A 13 6.46 11.92 24.81
CA ILE A 13 7.14 12.70 23.73
C ILE A 13 8.12 12.00 22.75
N SER A 14 7.81 12.04 21.45
CA SER A 14 8.71 12.66 20.45
C SER A 14 7.93 13.20 19.25
N SER A 15 8.14 14.50 19.00
CA SER A 15 7.56 15.31 17.94
C SER A 15 8.45 15.23 16.70
N LEU A 16 7.87 15.00 15.51
CA LEU A 16 8.48 15.34 14.23
C LEU A 16 7.43 15.96 13.31
N ARG A 17 7.45 17.30 13.22
CA ARG A 17 6.80 18.07 12.15
C ARG A 17 7.83 18.23 11.03
N ASN A 18 7.52 17.76 9.82
CA ASN A 18 8.27 18.13 8.62
C ASN A 18 7.60 19.33 7.95
N THR A 19 8.22 20.49 8.06
CA THR A 19 7.93 21.66 7.22
C THR A 19 8.85 21.64 6.01
N SER A 20 8.33 21.34 4.83
CA SER A 20 9.07 21.50 3.56
C SER A 20 8.85 22.91 3.02
N SER A 21 9.87 23.75 3.15
CA SER A 21 9.96 25.07 2.51
C SER A 21 10.14 24.93 1.00
N VAL A 22 9.29 25.63 0.25
CA VAL A 22 9.37 25.87 -1.20
C VAL A 22 10.64 26.66 -1.52
N GLN A 23 11.45 26.19 -2.48
CA GLN A 23 12.33 27.06 -3.27
C GLN A 23 12.37 26.63 -4.74
N ASN A 24 12.12 27.61 -5.60
CA ASN A 24 12.05 27.54 -7.05
C ASN A 24 13.30 28.26 -7.58
N SER A 25 14.07 27.68 -8.48
CA SER A 25 15.15 28.42 -9.16
C SER A 25 15.37 27.97 -10.59
N SER A 26 15.35 28.96 -11.46
CA SER A 26 15.36 28.96 -12.92
C SER A 26 16.69 28.59 -13.58
N ILE A 27 16.56 28.12 -14.81
CA ILE A 27 17.59 27.72 -15.78
C ILE A 27 18.43 28.92 -16.25
N SER A 28 19.75 28.73 -16.41
CA SER A 28 20.58 29.54 -17.31
C SER A 28 21.69 28.69 -17.95
N HIS A 29 21.66 28.60 -19.28
CA HIS A 29 22.69 28.05 -20.17
C HIS A 29 23.62 29.18 -20.64
N SER A 30 24.91 28.92 -20.74
CA SER A 30 25.79 29.65 -21.68
C SER A 30 27.06 28.86 -22.02
N ASN A 31 27.20 28.56 -23.31
CA ASN A 31 28.37 27.98 -23.97
C ASN A 31 29.30 29.09 -24.46
N SER A 32 30.62 28.94 -24.31
CA SER A 32 31.67 29.75 -24.96
C SER A 32 33.04 29.12 -24.59
N VAL A 33 34.15 29.04 -25.34
CA VAL A 33 34.56 29.38 -26.71
C VAL A 33 35.76 28.45 -27.04
N VAL A 34 35.92 28.15 -28.33
CA VAL A 34 37.02 27.42 -29.00
C VAL A 34 38.41 28.00 -28.73
N GLN A 35 39.45 27.16 -28.53
CA GLN A 35 40.83 27.50 -28.91
C GLN A 35 41.61 26.31 -29.50
N ALA A 36 42.53 26.71 -30.39
CA ALA A 36 43.10 25.99 -31.50
C ALA A 36 44.10 24.86 -31.18
N PHE A 37 44.11 23.91 -32.11
CA PHE A 37 45.03 22.79 -32.27
C PHE A 37 46.33 23.25 -32.95
N LYS A 38 47.49 23.04 -32.31
CA LYS A 38 48.77 22.89 -33.01
C LYS A 38 49.59 21.76 -32.40
N SER A 39 50.02 20.92 -33.34
CA SER A 39 50.72 19.65 -33.22
C SER A 39 52.13 19.82 -32.66
N SER A 40 52.54 18.91 -31.75
CA SER A 40 53.89 18.37 -31.77
C SER A 40 53.92 17.01 -31.07
N SER A 41 54.28 16.00 -31.85
CA SER A 41 54.40 14.59 -31.50
C SER A 41 55.41 14.40 -30.37
N THR A 42 54.92 14.04 -29.19
CA THR A 42 55.75 13.52 -28.10
C THR A 42 55.08 12.25 -27.58
N SER A 43 55.89 11.21 -27.39
CA SER A 43 55.51 9.86 -26.97
C SER A 43 54.37 9.84 -25.95
N LEU A 44 53.27 9.15 -26.27
CA LEU A 44 52.17 8.90 -25.35
C LEU A 44 52.62 7.93 -24.25
N THR A 45 53.36 8.44 -23.26
CA THR A 45 53.43 7.78 -21.95
C THR A 45 52.13 8.14 -21.25
N PHE A 46 51.18 7.22 -21.23
CA PHE A 46 49.91 7.43 -20.54
C PHE A 46 50.19 7.68 -19.06
N PRO A 47 49.76 8.83 -18.48
CA PRO A 47 49.78 8.97 -17.03
C PRO A 47 48.86 7.88 -16.48
N ALA A 48 49.36 7.09 -15.54
CA ALA A 48 48.56 6.10 -14.83
C ALA A 48 47.32 6.82 -14.27
N ALA A 49 46.17 6.60 -14.90
CA ALA A 49 44.93 7.16 -14.43
C ALA A 49 44.69 6.59 -13.04
N THR A 50 44.85 7.42 -12.01
CA THR A 50 44.27 7.13 -10.71
C THR A 50 42.77 6.99 -10.96
N ARG A 51 42.31 5.73 -10.91
CA ARG A 51 40.90 5.38 -11.03
C ARG A 51 40.15 6.13 -9.94
N LYS A 52 39.58 7.29 -10.26
CA LYS A 52 38.54 7.90 -9.44
C LYS A 52 37.44 6.87 -9.37
N GLU A 53 37.32 6.28 -8.19
CA GLU A 53 36.30 5.31 -7.88
C GLU A 53 34.95 5.93 -8.23
N ARG A 54 34.35 5.45 -9.32
CA ARG A 54 33.01 5.86 -9.72
C ARG A 54 32.10 5.37 -8.61
N SER A 55 31.85 6.24 -7.62
CA SER A 55 30.87 6.01 -6.58
C SER A 55 29.59 5.58 -7.29
N GLN A 56 29.28 4.28 -7.20
CA GLN A 56 28.06 3.74 -7.77
C GLN A 56 26.93 4.32 -6.94
N ARG A 57 26.39 5.45 -7.38
CA ARG A 57 25.08 5.90 -6.93
C ARG A 57 24.09 4.85 -7.41
N LYS A 58 23.81 3.87 -6.55
CA LYS A 58 22.63 3.04 -6.64
C LYS A 58 21.46 4.00 -6.44
N SER A 59 20.86 4.49 -7.53
CA SER A 59 19.55 5.09 -7.42
C SER A 59 18.64 4.00 -6.87
N ALA A 60 18.08 4.22 -5.69
CA ALA A 60 17.01 3.38 -5.20
C ALA A 60 15.87 3.52 -6.22
N GLY A 61 15.73 2.53 -7.11
CA GLY A 61 14.68 2.54 -8.13
C GLY A 61 13.32 2.64 -7.45
N ILE A 62 12.46 3.54 -7.94
CA ILE A 62 11.07 3.63 -7.50
C ILE A 62 10.37 2.36 -7.99
N LYS A 63 9.90 1.51 -7.06
CA LYS A 63 9.08 0.35 -7.41
C LYS A 63 7.70 0.85 -7.88
N VAL A 64 7.48 0.86 -9.19
CA VAL A 64 6.16 1.09 -9.78
C VAL A 64 5.46 -0.26 -9.88
N TYR A 65 4.38 -0.47 -9.13
CA TYR A 65 3.52 -1.64 -9.25
C TYR A 65 2.45 -1.38 -10.31
N CYS A 66 2.68 -1.83 -11.55
CA CYS A 66 1.81 -1.54 -12.69
C CYS A 66 0.54 -2.42 -12.74
N MET A 67 0.56 -3.59 -12.09
CA MET A 67 -0.51 -4.57 -12.12
C MET A 67 -0.60 -5.30 -10.76
N LYS A 68 -1.81 -5.61 -10.32
CA LYS A 68 -2.07 -6.42 -9.12
C LYS A 68 -2.77 -7.70 -9.54
N THR A 69 -2.38 -8.82 -8.94
CA THR A 69 -3.04 -10.11 -9.13
C THR A 69 -4.02 -10.34 -7.99
N TRP A 70 -5.22 -10.82 -8.32
CA TRP A 70 -6.21 -11.21 -7.31
C TRP A 70 -5.74 -12.46 -6.56
N SER A 71 -5.86 -12.46 -5.23
CA SER A 71 -5.48 -13.60 -4.39
C SER A 71 -6.51 -14.72 -4.52
N PRO A 72 -6.12 -15.91 -5.05
CA PRO A 72 -7.05 -17.03 -5.21
C PRO A 72 -7.28 -17.83 -3.92
N LEU A 73 -6.41 -17.65 -2.92
CA LEU A 73 -6.46 -18.38 -1.65
C LEU A 73 -7.06 -17.50 -0.55
N ASN A 74 -7.82 -18.11 0.38
CA ASN A 74 -8.39 -17.48 1.58
C ASN A 74 -9.24 -16.24 1.31
N ASN A 75 -9.91 -16.21 0.16
CA ASN A 75 -10.74 -15.08 -0.28
C ASN A 75 -12.16 -15.54 -0.64
N ARG A 76 -12.70 -16.46 0.18
CA ARG A 76 -14.08 -16.94 0.07
C ARG A 76 -15.05 -15.77 0.27
N LYS A 77 -16.21 -15.88 -0.35
CA LYS A 77 -17.25 -14.84 -0.39
C LYS A 77 -18.56 -15.42 0.09
N TYR A 78 -19.39 -14.54 0.64
CA TYR A 78 -20.68 -14.85 1.28
C TYR A 78 -21.77 -14.00 0.62
N GLU A 79 -21.78 -13.99 -0.71
CA GLU A 79 -22.73 -13.21 -1.52
C GLU A 79 -22.69 -11.69 -1.23
N THR A 80 -23.85 -11.07 -1.06
CA THR A 80 -24.04 -9.62 -0.95
C THR A 80 -23.23 -9.02 0.20
N LEU A 81 -22.58 -7.87 -0.03
CA LEU A 81 -21.67 -7.15 0.88
C LEU A 81 -20.30 -7.81 1.16
N SER A 82 -20.07 -9.08 0.81
CA SER A 82 -18.83 -9.81 1.17
C SER A 82 -17.54 -9.37 0.46
N TYR A 83 -17.64 -8.49 -0.53
CA TYR A 83 -16.47 -7.87 -1.19
C TYR A 83 -16.02 -6.56 -0.51
N LEU A 84 -16.83 -6.02 0.39
CA LEU A 84 -16.50 -4.82 1.13
C LEU A 84 -15.55 -5.14 2.29
N PRO A 85 -14.91 -4.11 2.89
CA PRO A 85 -14.26 -4.28 4.18
C PRO A 85 -15.24 -4.83 5.24
N PRO A 86 -14.75 -5.52 6.30
CA PRO A 86 -15.59 -5.99 7.38
C PRO A 86 -16.50 -4.88 7.92
N LEU A 87 -17.80 -5.17 8.00
CA LEU A 87 -18.79 -4.18 8.42
C LEU A 87 -18.60 -3.84 9.90
N THR A 88 -18.67 -2.56 10.21
CA THR A 88 -18.71 -2.07 11.59
C THR A 88 -20.11 -2.28 12.17
N GLN A 89 -20.22 -2.26 13.50
CA GLN A 89 -21.52 -2.37 14.18
C GLN A 89 -22.51 -1.30 13.69
N GLU A 90 -22.05 -0.06 13.48
CA GLU A 90 -22.89 1.03 12.95
C GLU A 90 -23.42 0.73 11.55
N SER A 91 -22.60 0.15 10.68
CA SER A 91 -23.02 -0.23 9.33
C SER A 91 -24.01 -1.39 9.35
N ILE A 92 -23.80 -2.38 10.23
CA ILE A 92 -24.74 -3.50 10.42
C ILE A 92 -26.11 -2.98 10.87
N VAL A 93 -26.15 -2.05 11.83
CA VAL A 93 -27.40 -1.42 12.29
C VAL A 93 -28.13 -0.73 11.14
N LYS A 94 -27.43 0.00 10.28
CA LYS A 94 -28.05 0.66 9.12
C LYS A 94 -28.68 -0.32 8.14
N GLU A 95 -28.08 -1.49 7.92
CA GLU A 95 -28.69 -2.51 7.05
C GLU A 95 -29.92 -3.14 7.68
N ILE A 96 -29.91 -3.35 9.00
CA ILE A 96 -31.10 -3.80 9.74
C ILE A 96 -32.21 -2.74 9.64
N ASP A 97 -31.89 -1.47 9.86
CA ASP A 97 -32.83 -0.36 9.72
C ASP A 97 -33.41 -0.28 8.31
N TYR A 98 -32.58 -0.49 7.27
CA TYR A 98 -33.05 -0.55 5.88
C TYR A 98 -34.10 -1.65 5.67
N ILE A 99 -33.86 -2.86 6.18
CA ILE A 99 -34.79 -4.00 6.09
C ILE A 99 -36.11 -3.66 6.80
N VAL A 100 -36.04 -3.12 8.02
CA VAL A 100 -37.21 -2.76 8.83
C VAL A 100 -38.02 -1.63 8.16
N LEU A 101 -37.35 -0.61 7.61
CA LEU A 101 -38.01 0.50 6.90
C LEU A 101 -38.72 0.04 5.62
N LYS A 102 -38.26 -1.04 4.99
CA LYS A 102 -38.95 -1.68 3.87
C LYS A 102 -40.14 -2.53 4.30
N GLY A 103 -40.37 -2.71 5.60
CA GLY A 103 -41.41 -3.59 6.14
C GLY A 103 -41.07 -5.07 5.98
N TRP A 104 -39.80 -5.42 5.77
CA TRP A 104 -39.34 -6.81 5.68
C TRP A 104 -39.02 -7.35 7.07
N ILE A 105 -39.23 -8.65 7.27
CA ILE A 105 -38.96 -9.32 8.54
C ILE A 105 -37.53 -9.90 8.50
N PRO A 106 -36.60 -9.43 9.34
CA PRO A 106 -35.25 -9.97 9.38
C PRO A 106 -35.20 -11.39 9.96
N CYS A 107 -34.26 -12.20 9.49
CA CYS A 107 -33.98 -13.55 9.98
C CYS A 107 -32.47 -13.73 10.19
N LEU A 108 -32.08 -14.60 11.14
CA LEU A 108 -30.69 -14.99 11.37
C LEU A 108 -30.55 -16.49 11.10
N GLU A 109 -29.52 -16.84 10.33
CA GLU A 109 -29.15 -18.21 9.98
C GLU A 109 -27.65 -18.41 10.26
N PHE A 110 -27.26 -19.63 10.60
CA PHE A 110 -25.88 -19.99 10.88
C PHE A 110 -25.58 -21.40 10.36
N ASP A 111 -24.36 -21.58 9.88
CA ASP A 111 -23.82 -22.87 9.44
C ASP A 111 -22.35 -22.99 9.90
N ALA A 112 -21.93 -24.22 10.21
CA ALA A 112 -20.56 -24.52 10.62
C ALA A 112 -19.59 -24.60 9.44
N VAL A 113 -20.06 -24.94 8.24
CA VAL A 113 -19.21 -25.16 7.04
C VAL A 113 -19.09 -23.88 6.21
N GLY A 114 -20.22 -23.24 5.89
CA GLY A 114 -20.30 -21.99 5.14
C GLY A 114 -19.91 -22.11 3.66
N GLU A 115 -20.15 -23.26 3.04
CA GLU A 115 -19.76 -23.55 1.66
C GLU A 115 -20.80 -24.40 0.93
N ILE A 116 -21.08 -24.05 -0.33
CA ILE A 116 -21.95 -24.82 -1.21
C ILE A 116 -21.18 -26.01 -1.77
N HIS A 117 -21.75 -27.21 -1.70
CA HIS A 117 -21.18 -28.44 -2.26
C HIS A 117 -22.22 -29.24 -3.06
N ARG A 118 -21.83 -30.38 -3.64
CA ARG A 118 -22.69 -31.18 -4.55
C ARG A 118 -22.41 -32.67 -4.42
N ASP A 119 -22.85 -33.23 -3.30
CA ASP A 119 -22.65 -34.65 -2.98
C ASP A 119 -23.87 -35.50 -3.35
N ASN A 120 -25.08 -34.96 -3.19
CA ASN A 120 -26.31 -35.72 -3.37
C ASN A 120 -26.78 -35.79 -4.83
N SER A 121 -26.56 -34.73 -5.62
CA SER A 121 -26.96 -34.68 -7.04
C SER A 121 -26.15 -33.67 -7.85
N LYS A 122 -26.07 -33.92 -9.17
CA LYS A 122 -25.39 -33.07 -10.16
C LYS A 122 -26.32 -32.47 -11.21
N PHE A 123 -27.64 -32.64 -11.04
CA PHE A 123 -28.62 -32.07 -11.96
C PHE A 123 -28.51 -30.52 -12.02
N PRO A 124 -28.65 -29.87 -13.18
CA PRO A 124 -28.57 -28.41 -13.28
C PRO A 124 -29.52 -27.70 -12.29
N GLY A 125 -28.99 -26.76 -11.49
CA GLY A 125 -29.77 -26.01 -10.49
C GLY A 125 -29.85 -26.65 -9.11
N TYR A 126 -29.36 -27.87 -8.91
CA TYR A 126 -29.29 -28.52 -7.59
C TYR A 126 -27.91 -28.30 -6.94
N TYR A 127 -27.91 -27.83 -5.69
CA TYR A 127 -26.72 -27.63 -4.85
C TYR A 127 -27.04 -27.98 -3.38
N ASP A 128 -26.07 -28.57 -2.69
CA ASP A 128 -26.10 -28.81 -1.25
C ASP A 128 -25.43 -27.63 -0.51
N GLY A 129 -25.81 -27.38 0.73
CA GLY A 129 -25.25 -26.35 1.60
C GLY A 129 -25.80 -26.44 3.00
#